data_AF-A0A5K0YP00-F1
#
_entry.id   AF-A0A5K0YP00-F1
#
_cell.length_a   1.000
_cell.length_b   1.000
_cell.length_c   1.000
_cell.angle_alpha   90.00
_cell.angle_beta   90.00
_cell.angle_gamma   90.00
#
_symmetry.space_group_name_H-M   'P 1'
#
loop_
_entity.id
_entity.type
_entity.pdbx_description
1 polymer ?
#
loop_
_entity_poly.entity_id
_entity_poly.type
_entity_poly.pdbx_seq_one_letter_code
_entity_poly.pdbx_strand_id
1 'polypeptide(L)'
;SAAKIRSEVLSPFRSVRMFFYLAFIASGALGGLIAFTQLISALTNPLRAAELPDTLKGLGIDLAAVALFAFLYSREVKAENLQIARLTREETLANLKLRGDEKVVPVSALRGIARLVIVAGPASFILESFRLSQAYTDSLLERGVRVLPLATDGLMPESEMKEDDELTLQKRKKLWQLRPADTPEWS
;
A
#
# COMPACT_ATOMS: atom_id res chain seq x y z
N SER A 1 -14.80 -4.11 -2.74
CA SER A 1 -13.53 -3.85 -3.44
C SER A 1 -12.67 -5.11 -3.40
N ALA A 2 -12.04 -5.49 -4.51
CA ALA A 2 -11.18 -6.67 -4.61
C ALA A 2 -9.99 -6.63 -3.62
N ALA A 3 -9.55 -5.44 -3.21
CA ALA A 3 -8.51 -5.25 -2.21
C ALA A 3 -8.88 -5.79 -0.82
N LYS A 4 -10.15 -5.64 -0.40
CA LYS A 4 -10.63 -6.11 0.92
C LYS A 4 -10.65 -7.64 1.02
N ILE A 5 -11.05 -8.32 -0.05
CA ILE A 5 -11.01 -9.79 -0.13
C ILE A 5 -9.55 -10.28 -0.15
N ARG A 6 -8.65 -9.56 -0.82
CA ARG A 6 -7.22 -9.92 -0.84
C ARG A 6 -6.53 -9.71 0.50
N SER A 7 -6.94 -8.70 1.28
CA SER A 7 -6.40 -8.46 2.63
C SER A 7 -6.89 -9.47 3.67
N GLU A 8 -8.10 -10.03 3.51
CA GLU A 8 -8.60 -11.14 4.34
C GLU A 8 -7.77 -12.42 4.12
N VAL A 9 -7.41 -12.73 2.87
CA VAL A 9 -6.56 -13.89 2.55
C VAL A 9 -5.17 -13.77 3.18
N LEU A 10 -4.62 -12.55 3.30
CA LEU A 10 -3.30 -12.30 3.87
C LEU A 10 -3.29 -12.26 5.41
N SER A 11 -4.45 -12.06 6.04
CA SER A 11 -4.59 -12.03 7.51
C SER A 11 -5.88 -12.70 7.95
N PRO A 12 -5.94 -14.05 7.90
CA PRO A 12 -7.17 -14.79 8.16
C PRO A 12 -7.73 -14.45 9.53
N PHE A 13 -9.05 -14.22 9.58
CA PHE A 13 -9.82 -13.94 10.80
C PHE A 13 -9.43 -12.67 11.58
N ARG A 14 -8.70 -11.71 10.97
CA ARG A 14 -8.34 -10.44 11.62
C ARG A 14 -9.55 -9.74 12.24
N SER A 15 -10.67 -9.63 11.52
CA SER A 15 -11.89 -8.97 12.02
C SER A 15 -12.47 -9.67 13.25
N VAL A 16 -12.45 -11.00 13.26
CA VAL A 16 -12.92 -11.80 14.40
C VAL A 16 -12.04 -11.56 15.63
N ARG A 17 -10.71 -11.58 15.44
CA ARG A 17 -9.74 -11.29 16.52
C ARG A 17 -9.90 -9.89 17.09
N MET A 18 -10.08 -8.88 16.23
CA MET A 18 -10.32 -7.50 16.63
C MET A 18 -11.63 -7.34 17.43
N PHE A 19 -12.68 -8.04 17.02
CA PHE A 19 -13.93 -8.08 17.79
C PHE A 19 -13.70 -8.63 19.19
N PHE A 20 -12.99 -9.76 19.35
CA PHE A 20 -12.70 -10.32 20.66
C PHE A 20 -11.82 -9.40 21.52
N TYR A 21 -10.83 -8.73 20.94
CA TYR A 21 -10.02 -7.75 21.67
C TYR A 21 -10.89 -6.62 22.23
N LEU A 22 -11.77 -6.03 21.42
CA LEU A 22 -12.69 -4.99 21.89
C LEU A 22 -13.69 -5.52 22.91
N ALA A 23 -14.22 -6.72 22.72
CA ALA A 23 -15.16 -7.35 23.66
C ALA A 23 -14.50 -7.60 25.03
N PHE A 24 -13.26 -8.08 25.06
CA PHE A 24 -12.52 -8.30 26.30
C PHE A 24 -12.09 -6.99 26.97
N ILE A 25 -11.72 -5.96 26.20
CA ILE A 25 -11.50 -4.61 26.74
C ILE A 25 -12.78 -4.09 27.40
N ALA A 26 -13.92 -4.18 26.72
CA ALA A 26 -15.20 -3.72 27.25
C ALA A 26 -15.62 -4.51 28.50
N SER A 27 -15.46 -5.84 28.48
CA SER A 27 -15.76 -6.71 29.62
C SER A 27 -14.86 -6.41 30.83
N GLY A 28 -13.55 -6.30 30.62
CA GLY A 28 -12.60 -5.98 31.70
C GLY A 28 -12.76 -4.56 32.21
N ALA A 29 -13.12 -3.59 31.36
CA ALA A 29 -13.42 -2.22 31.81
C ALA A 29 -14.68 -2.19 32.68
N LEU A 30 -15.71 -2.95 32.31
CA LEU A 30 -16.95 -3.06 33.10
C LEU A 30 -16.70 -3.78 34.44
N GLY A 31 -15.98 -4.90 34.43
CA GLY A 31 -15.55 -5.62 35.63
C GLY A 31 -14.72 -4.73 36.56
N GLY A 32 -13.74 -4.02 35.99
CA GLY A 32 -12.87 -3.10 36.71
C GLY A 32 -13.64 -1.93 37.32
N LEU A 33 -14.65 -1.39 36.64
CA LEU A 33 -15.54 -0.36 37.21
C LEU A 33 -16.28 -0.89 38.44
N ILE A 34 -16.84 -2.10 38.35
CA ILE A 34 -17.57 -2.74 39.45
C ILE A 34 -16.61 -2.98 40.62
N ALA A 35 -15.47 -3.61 40.39
CA ALA A 35 -14.46 -3.88 41.42
C ALA A 35 -13.92 -2.59 42.06
N PHE A 36 -13.75 -1.53 41.27
CA PHE A 36 -13.32 -0.23 41.77
C PHE A 36 -14.36 0.41 42.72
N THR A 37 -15.64 0.37 42.36
CA THR A 37 -16.71 0.87 43.25
C THR A 37 -16.84 0.04 44.53
N GLN A 38 -16.67 -1.29 44.45
CA GLN A 38 -16.63 -2.18 45.61
C GLN A 38 -15.42 -1.89 46.51
N LEU A 39 -14.25 -1.62 45.92
CA LEU A 39 -13.04 -1.28 46.66
C LEU A 39 -13.23 0.00 47.48
N ILE A 40 -13.82 1.04 46.90
CA ILE A 40 -14.16 2.28 47.62
C ILE A 40 -15.13 2.00 48.77
N SER A 41 -16.14 1.15 48.54
CA SER A 41 -17.09 0.77 49.59
C SER A 41 -16.43 -0.01 50.73
N ALA A 42 -15.47 -0.89 50.43
CA ALA A 42 -14.77 -1.69 51.43
C ALA A 42 -13.76 -0.85 52.23
N LEU A 43 -13.15 0.17 51.62
CA LEU A 43 -12.25 1.11 52.30
C LEU A 43 -12.97 2.05 53.28
N THR A 44 -14.22 2.40 52.98
CA THR A 44 -15.04 3.32 53.80
C THR A 44 -15.85 2.60 54.88
N ASN A 45 -15.96 1.26 54.84
CA ASN A 45 -16.71 0.48 55.80
C ASN A 45 -15.86 -0.62 56.47
N PRO A 46 -15.55 -0.50 57.78
CA PRO A 46 -14.72 -1.48 58.50
C PRO A 46 -15.30 -2.89 58.54
N LEU A 47 -16.63 -3.04 58.40
CA LEU A 47 -17.29 -4.36 58.37
C LEU A 47 -16.98 -5.15 57.09
N ARG A 48 -16.52 -4.48 56.02
CA ARG A 48 -16.18 -5.08 54.72
C ARG A 48 -14.68 -5.24 54.49
N ALA A 49 -13.85 -4.96 55.49
CA ALA A 49 -12.40 -5.00 55.35
C ALA A 49 -11.86 -6.41 54.96
N ALA A 50 -12.58 -7.48 55.30
CA ALA A 50 -12.22 -8.85 54.92
C ALA A 50 -12.31 -9.11 53.40
N GLU A 51 -13.10 -8.31 52.66
CA GLU A 51 -13.34 -8.46 51.22
C GLU A 51 -12.28 -7.72 50.36
N LEU A 52 -11.46 -6.87 50.98
CA LEU A 52 -10.45 -6.04 50.32
C LEU A 52 -9.45 -6.84 49.46
N PRO A 53 -8.85 -7.96 49.95
CA PRO A 53 -7.85 -8.69 49.19
C PRO A 53 -8.42 -9.29 47.90
N ASP A 54 -9.65 -9.79 47.94
CA ASP A 54 -10.28 -10.44 46.80
C ASP A 54 -10.80 -9.43 45.78
N THR A 55 -11.35 -8.31 46.25
CA THR A 55 -11.74 -7.18 45.39
C THR A 55 -10.53 -6.60 44.67
N LEU A 56 -9.39 -6.46 45.37
CA LEU A 56 -8.15 -5.94 44.79
C LEU A 56 -7.55 -6.90 43.75
N LYS A 57 -7.61 -8.21 44.00
CA LYS A 57 -7.21 -9.23 43.00
C LYS A 57 -8.08 -9.14 41.75
N GLY A 58 -9.40 -9.05 41.89
CA GLY A 58 -10.33 -8.92 40.78
C GLY A 58 -10.04 -7.67 39.94
N LEU A 59 -9.88 -6.52 40.60
CA LEU A 59 -9.52 -5.26 39.94
C LEU A 59 -8.18 -5.37 39.19
N GLY A 60 -7.19 -6.05 39.79
CA GLY A 60 -5.90 -6.30 39.15
C GLY A 60 -6.01 -7.15 37.88
N ILE A 61 -6.86 -8.20 37.91
CA ILE A 61 -7.12 -9.06 36.75
C ILE A 61 -7.79 -8.27 35.63
N ASP A 62 -8.82 -7.49 35.95
CA ASP A 62 -9.56 -6.68 34.98
C ASP A 62 -8.66 -5.63 34.30
N LEU A 63 -7.85 -4.92 35.09
CA LEU A 63 -6.88 -3.96 34.57
C LEU A 63 -5.81 -4.63 33.68
N ALA A 64 -5.30 -5.79 34.10
CA ALA A 64 -4.32 -6.55 33.30
C ALA A 64 -4.93 -7.03 31.97
N ALA A 65 -6.18 -7.51 31.99
CA ALA A 65 -6.90 -7.92 30.79
C ALA A 65 -7.09 -6.73 29.83
N VAL A 66 -7.59 -5.60 30.32
CA VAL A 66 -7.77 -4.37 29.52
C VAL A 66 -6.45 -3.92 28.92
N ALA A 67 -5.37 -3.86 29.71
CA ALA A 67 -4.06 -3.44 29.23
C ALA A 67 -3.52 -4.36 28.12
N LEU A 68 -3.60 -5.69 28.33
CA LEU A 68 -3.15 -6.68 27.35
C LEU A 68 -3.93 -6.58 26.03
N PHE A 69 -5.25 -6.57 26.10
CA PHE A 69 -6.08 -6.54 24.89
C PHE A 69 -6.03 -5.19 24.19
N ALA A 70 -5.92 -4.08 24.91
CA ALA A 70 -5.69 -2.76 24.31
C ALA A 70 -4.34 -2.70 23.58
N PHE A 71 -3.30 -3.29 24.17
CA PHE A 71 -1.99 -3.42 23.51
C PHE A 71 -2.09 -4.26 22.23
N LEU A 72 -2.71 -5.44 22.29
CA LEU A 72 -2.89 -6.31 21.12
C LEU A 72 -3.71 -5.62 20.01
N TYR A 73 -4.79 -4.93 20.38
CA TYR A 73 -5.62 -4.15 19.46
C TYR A 73 -4.80 -3.07 18.75
N SER A 74 -4.02 -2.28 19.51
CA SER A 74 -3.19 -1.20 18.94
C SER A 74 -2.17 -1.72 17.92
N ARG A 75 -1.57 -2.88 18.17
CA ARG A 75 -0.61 -3.52 17.25
C ARG A 75 -1.28 -3.99 15.98
N GLU A 76 -2.48 -4.55 16.08
CA GLU A 76 -3.23 -5.01 14.91
C GLU A 76 -3.65 -3.83 14.03
N VAL A 77 -4.17 -2.75 14.61
CA VAL A 77 -4.51 -1.51 13.88
C VAL A 77 -3.28 -0.93 13.17
N LYS A 78 -2.13 -0.88 13.84
CA LYS A 78 -0.89 -0.40 13.23
C LYS A 78 -0.47 -1.27 12.04
N ALA A 79 -0.57 -2.58 12.16
CA ALA A 79 -0.26 -3.51 11.08
C ALA A 79 -1.22 -3.36 9.89
N GLU A 80 -2.51 -3.20 10.16
CA GLU A 80 -3.54 -2.94 9.14
C GLU A 80 -3.27 -1.64 8.38
N ASN A 81 -3.03 -0.54 9.08
CA ASN A 81 -2.74 0.75 8.46
C ASN A 81 -1.51 0.70 7.56
N LEU A 82 -0.45 0.00 7.96
CA LEU A 82 0.74 -0.20 7.13
C LEU A 82 0.45 -1.02 5.88
N GLN A 83 -0.39 -2.04 5.97
CA GLN A 83 -0.80 -2.86 4.82
C GLN A 83 -1.68 -2.05 3.85
N ILE A 84 -2.67 -1.34 4.38
CA ILE A 84 -3.55 -0.47 3.58
C ILE A 84 -2.72 0.60 2.88
N ALA A 85 -1.82 1.29 3.59
CA ALA A 85 -0.97 2.32 2.98
C ALA A 85 -0.12 1.79 1.82
N ARG A 86 0.41 0.56 1.93
CA ARG A 86 1.14 -0.10 0.83
C ARG A 86 0.22 -0.42 -0.34
N LEU A 87 -0.94 -1.02 -0.09
CA LEU A 87 -1.90 -1.37 -1.13
C LEU A 87 -2.45 -0.14 -1.85
N THR A 88 -2.79 0.92 -1.11
CA THR A 88 -3.22 2.19 -1.69
C THR A 88 -2.12 2.79 -2.55
N ARG A 89 -0.85 2.78 -2.10
CA ARG A 89 0.28 3.26 -2.93
C ARG A 89 0.41 2.45 -4.22
N GLU A 90 0.29 1.12 -4.14
CA GLU A 90 0.33 0.25 -5.32
C GLU A 90 -0.85 0.51 -6.27
N GLU A 91 -2.06 0.73 -5.74
CA GLU A 91 -3.25 1.09 -6.53
C GLU A 91 -3.11 2.46 -7.18
N THR A 92 -2.60 3.47 -6.46
CA THR A 92 -2.34 4.80 -7.02
C THR A 92 -1.33 4.72 -8.17
N LEU A 93 -0.23 3.98 -7.98
CA LEU A 93 0.77 3.77 -9.03
C LEU A 93 0.20 2.98 -10.22
N ALA A 94 -0.64 1.98 -9.96
CA ALA A 94 -1.29 1.18 -10.99
C ALA A 94 -2.33 1.98 -11.79
N ASN A 95 -2.94 3.00 -11.19
CA ASN A 95 -3.92 3.89 -11.84
C ASN A 95 -3.28 5.05 -12.61
N LEU A 96 -1.97 5.25 -12.51
CA LEU A 96 -1.26 6.26 -13.32
C LEU A 96 -1.56 6.02 -14.80
N LYS A 97 -1.83 7.10 -15.52
CA LYS A 97 -2.22 7.06 -16.92
C LYS A 97 -0.99 7.23 -17.81
N LEU A 98 -0.88 6.36 -18.80
CA LEU A 98 0.12 6.42 -19.84
C LEU A 98 -0.59 6.63 -21.17
N ARG A 99 0.02 7.40 -22.05
CA ARG A 99 -0.40 7.52 -23.44
C ARG A 99 0.41 6.55 -24.28
N GLY A 100 -0.28 5.61 -24.93
CA GLY A 100 0.29 4.76 -25.97
C GLY A 100 -0.33 5.15 -27.30
N ASP A 101 0.49 5.68 -28.21
CA ASP A 101 0.05 6.21 -29.51
C ASP A 101 -1.10 7.24 -29.32
N GLU A 102 -2.35 6.84 -29.57
CA GLU A 102 -3.56 7.68 -29.46
C GLU A 102 -4.47 7.34 -28.26
N LYS A 103 -4.14 6.31 -27.47
CA LYS A 103 -5.00 5.84 -26.36
C LYS A 103 -4.35 6.06 -25.00
N VAL A 104 -5.13 6.59 -24.07
CA VAL A 104 -4.75 6.71 -22.66
C VAL A 104 -5.12 5.41 -21.94
N VAL A 105 -4.12 4.71 -21.40
CA VAL A 105 -4.27 3.45 -20.68
C VAL A 105 -3.65 3.55 -19.28
N PRO A 106 -4.26 2.97 -18.24
CA PRO A 106 -3.63 2.91 -16.92
C PRO A 106 -2.44 1.94 -16.94
N VAL A 107 -1.44 2.17 -16.08
CA VAL A 107 -0.30 1.25 -15.88
C VAL A 107 -0.77 -0.17 -15.56
N SER A 108 -1.88 -0.30 -14.83
CA SER A 108 -2.52 -1.58 -14.50
C SER A 108 -2.88 -2.41 -15.72
N ALA A 109 -3.22 -1.79 -16.85
CA ALA A 109 -3.56 -2.48 -18.10
C ALA A 109 -2.34 -3.18 -18.72
N LEU A 110 -1.12 -2.73 -18.42
CA LEU A 110 0.11 -3.38 -18.89
C LEU A 110 0.45 -4.64 -18.08
N ARG A 111 -0.19 -4.86 -16.93
CA ARG A 111 0.10 -6.01 -16.06
C ARG A 111 -0.19 -7.33 -16.79
N GLY A 112 0.85 -8.14 -16.97
CA GLY A 112 0.76 -9.43 -17.68
C GLY A 112 0.82 -9.34 -19.20
N ILE A 113 0.77 -8.12 -19.76
CA ILE A 113 0.86 -7.86 -21.20
C ILE A 113 2.26 -7.37 -21.58
N ALA A 114 2.79 -6.41 -20.82
CA ALA A 114 4.09 -5.81 -21.07
C ALA A 114 4.82 -5.45 -19.77
N ARG A 115 6.15 -5.54 -19.78
CA ARG A 115 7.02 -5.08 -18.69
C ARG A 115 7.37 -3.61 -18.93
N LEU A 116 6.81 -2.73 -18.11
CA LEU A 116 7.09 -1.29 -18.18
C LEU A 116 8.45 -0.97 -17.54
N VAL A 117 9.32 -0.29 -18.27
CA VAL A 117 10.60 0.26 -17.80
C VAL A 117 10.53 1.77 -17.92
N ILE A 118 10.84 2.49 -16.84
CA ILE A 118 10.82 3.96 -16.82
C ILE A 118 12.27 4.43 -16.89
N VAL A 119 12.59 5.26 -17.88
CA VAL A 119 13.90 5.91 -18.01
C VAL A 119 13.71 7.38 -17.68
N ALA A 120 14.14 7.77 -16.48
CA ALA A 120 14.03 9.13 -15.98
C ALA A 120 15.39 9.82 -15.98
N GLY A 121 15.47 11.03 -16.51
CA GLY A 121 16.69 11.84 -16.54
C GLY A 121 16.56 13.06 -17.44
N PRO A 122 17.65 13.85 -17.62
CA PRO A 122 17.70 14.90 -18.64
C PRO A 122 17.50 14.31 -20.05
N ALA A 123 17.00 15.11 -20.98
CA ALA A 123 16.73 14.69 -22.36
C ALA A 123 17.95 14.04 -23.03
N SER A 124 19.16 14.57 -22.79
CA SER A 124 20.42 14.03 -23.30
C SER A 124 20.71 12.61 -22.81
N PHE A 125 20.39 12.31 -21.55
CA PHE A 125 20.58 10.99 -20.97
C PHE A 125 19.58 9.97 -21.53
N ILE A 126 18.34 10.41 -21.76
CA ILE A 126 17.29 9.59 -22.39
C ILE A 126 17.71 9.24 -23.82
N LEU A 127 18.25 10.21 -24.56
CA LEU A 127 18.69 10.02 -25.94
C LEU A 127 19.92 9.07 -26.04
N GLU A 128 20.89 9.19 -25.13
CA GLU A 128 22.00 8.25 -25.08
C GLU A 128 21.54 6.85 -24.68
N SER A 129 20.58 6.74 -23.76
CA SER A 129 19.97 5.46 -23.39
C SER A 129 19.22 4.83 -24.57
N PHE A 130 18.55 5.64 -25.39
CA PHE A 130 17.94 5.21 -26.64
C PHE A 130 18.99 4.64 -27.60
N ARG A 131 20.10 5.35 -27.79
CA ARG A 131 21.23 4.92 -28.65
C ARG A 131 21.84 3.59 -28.18
N LEU A 132 22.15 3.46 -26.90
CA LEU A 132 22.74 2.24 -26.33
C LEU A 132 21.77 1.04 -26.37
N SER A 133 20.45 1.29 -26.30
CA SER A 133 19.43 0.23 -26.36
C SER A 133 19.28 -0.41 -27.74
N GLN A 134 19.90 0.17 -28.79
CA GLN A 134 19.81 -0.29 -30.17
C GLN A 134 20.17 -1.78 -30.32
N ALA A 135 21.31 -2.20 -29.76
CA ALA A 135 21.79 -3.59 -29.85
C ALA A 135 20.85 -4.61 -29.19
N TYR A 136 19.96 -4.17 -28.29
CA TYR A 136 19.10 -5.03 -27.50
C TYR A 136 17.62 -4.93 -27.89
N THR A 137 17.26 -4.10 -28.88
CA THR A 137 15.86 -3.76 -29.20
C THR A 137 15.01 -4.99 -29.48
N ASP A 138 15.47 -5.93 -30.31
CA ASP A 138 14.70 -7.14 -30.63
C ASP A 138 14.51 -8.04 -29.39
N SER A 139 15.57 -8.25 -28.60
CA SER A 139 15.51 -9.05 -27.38
C SER A 139 14.58 -8.46 -26.31
N LEU A 140 14.47 -7.13 -26.25
CA LEU A 140 13.58 -6.43 -25.32
C LEU A 140 12.13 -6.52 -25.77
N LEU A 141 11.87 -6.39 -27.08
CA LEU A 141 10.53 -6.52 -27.65
C LEU A 141 9.98 -7.94 -27.51
N GLU A 142 10.79 -8.97 -27.77
CA GLU A 142 10.42 -10.38 -27.59
C GLU A 142 10.06 -10.70 -26.14
N ARG A 143 10.73 -10.06 -25.19
CA ARG A 143 10.43 -10.17 -23.75
C ARG A 143 9.26 -9.30 -23.29
N GLY A 144 8.58 -8.63 -24.23
CA GLY A 144 7.42 -7.77 -23.97
C GLY A 144 7.77 -6.49 -23.20
N VAL A 145 9.00 -5.97 -23.32
CA VAL A 145 9.40 -4.73 -22.64
C VAL A 145 8.86 -3.52 -23.38
N ARG A 146 8.45 -2.49 -22.61
CA ARG A 146 8.09 -1.16 -23.12
C ARG A 146 8.75 -0.10 -22.26
N VAL A 147 9.28 0.93 -22.91
CA VAL A 147 10.03 2.01 -22.26
C VAL A 147 9.21 3.28 -22.23
N LEU A 148 9.15 3.89 -21.05
CA LEU A 148 8.58 5.21 -20.80
C LEU A 148 9.72 6.21 -20.53
N PRO A 149 10.09 7.08 -21.48
CA PRO A 149 10.98 8.20 -21.22
C PRO A 149 10.28 9.26 -20.36
N LEU A 150 10.94 9.70 -19.29
CA LEU A 150 10.48 10.76 -18.39
C LEU A 150 11.57 11.83 -18.25
N ALA A 151 11.46 12.88 -19.07
CA ALA A 151 12.38 14.01 -19.05
C ALA A 151 12.21 14.83 -17.76
N THR A 152 13.29 14.98 -16.99
CA THR A 152 13.27 15.73 -15.71
C THR A 152 13.51 17.24 -15.90
N ASP A 153 14.06 17.62 -17.05
CA ASP A 153 14.34 18.99 -17.48
C ASP A 153 13.18 19.66 -18.23
N GLY A 154 12.04 18.96 -18.38
CA GLY A 154 10.87 19.46 -19.11
C GLY A 154 11.04 19.50 -20.63
N LEU A 155 12.21 19.10 -21.14
CA LEU A 155 12.51 18.98 -22.56
C LEU A 155 12.21 17.54 -22.99
N MET A 156 11.00 17.29 -23.47
CA MET A 156 10.73 16.00 -24.12
C MET A 156 11.66 15.87 -25.34
N PRO A 157 12.39 14.76 -25.52
CA PRO A 157 13.23 14.55 -26.69
C PRO A 157 12.31 14.40 -27.91
N GLU A 158 11.97 15.52 -28.55
CA GLU A 158 10.88 15.55 -29.53
C GLU A 158 11.30 15.04 -30.90
N SER A 159 12.58 15.11 -31.26
CA SER A 159 13.01 14.70 -32.60
C SER A 159 14.51 14.72 -32.70
N GLU A 160 15.12 13.55 -32.84
CA GLU A 160 16.24 13.28 -33.75
C GLU A 160 16.45 11.76 -33.83
N MET A 161 15.41 11.04 -34.25
CA MET A 161 15.52 9.63 -34.66
C MET A 161 15.53 9.58 -36.19
N LYS A 162 16.50 10.28 -36.80
CA LYS A 162 16.78 10.19 -38.24
C LYS A 162 18.18 9.60 -38.34
N GLU A 163 18.27 8.36 -38.81
CA GLU A 163 19.43 7.68 -39.42
C GLU A 163 19.49 6.18 -39.08
N ASP A 164 18.40 5.44 -39.30
CA ASP A 164 18.48 3.99 -39.37
C ASP A 164 17.35 3.42 -40.23
N ASP A 165 17.61 2.28 -40.88
CA ASP A 165 16.68 1.54 -41.75
C ASP A 165 15.23 1.63 -41.25
N GLU A 166 14.30 1.95 -42.16
CA GLU A 166 12.89 2.28 -41.85
C GLU A 166 12.21 1.22 -40.97
N LEU A 167 12.57 -0.05 -41.15
CA LEU A 167 12.06 -1.20 -40.40
C LEU A 167 12.61 -1.27 -38.97
N THR A 168 13.88 -0.92 -38.79
CA THR A 168 14.57 -0.85 -37.50
C THR A 168 14.08 0.35 -36.70
N LEU A 169 13.83 1.48 -37.38
CA LEU A 169 13.23 2.67 -36.78
C LEU A 169 11.80 2.40 -36.27
N GLN A 170 10.98 1.66 -37.02
CA GLN A 170 9.63 1.28 -36.58
C GLN A 170 9.64 0.38 -35.34
N LYS A 171 10.55 -0.61 -35.28
CA LYS A 171 10.70 -1.46 -34.09
C LYS A 171 11.15 -0.66 -32.86
N ARG A 172 12.06 0.30 -33.03
CA ARG A 172 12.51 1.18 -31.94
C ARG A 172 11.42 2.11 -31.44
N LYS A 173 10.63 2.68 -32.36
CA LYS A 173 9.44 3.47 -32.01
C LYS A 173 8.48 2.62 -31.19
N LYS A 174 8.27 1.34 -31.52
CA LYS A 174 7.44 0.40 -30.72
C LYS A 174 7.94 0.16 -29.30
N LEU A 175 9.25 0.18 -29.07
CA LEU A 175 9.83 0.03 -27.73
C LEU A 175 9.65 1.28 -26.88
N TRP A 176 9.82 2.47 -27.47
CA TRP A 176 9.83 3.78 -26.79
C TRP A 176 8.54 4.60 -26.97
N GLN A 177 7.43 3.92 -27.27
CA GLN A 177 6.17 4.52 -27.71
C GLN A 177 5.33 5.14 -26.59
N LEU A 178 5.70 4.92 -25.33
CA LEU A 178 4.90 5.37 -24.19
C LEU A 178 5.26 6.79 -23.79
N ARG A 179 4.25 7.61 -23.46
CA ARG A 179 4.42 8.94 -22.89
C ARG A 179 3.62 9.05 -21.59
N PRO A 180 4.05 9.88 -20.62
CA PRO A 180 3.19 10.21 -19.49
C PRO A 180 1.95 10.94 -20.03
N ALA A 181 0.77 10.60 -19.52
CA ALA A 181 -0.44 11.37 -19.83
C ALA A 181 -0.57 12.50 -18.80
N ASP A 182 -0.75 13.73 -19.27
CA ASP A 182 -0.90 14.90 -18.40
C ASP A 182 -2.21 14.81 -17.62
N THR A 183 -2.24 15.34 -16.39
CA THR A 183 -3.41 15.31 -15.50
C THR A 183 -4.74 15.79 -16.10
N PRO A 184 -4.81 16.81 -16.99
CA PRO A 184 -6.07 17.18 -17.65
C PRO A 184 -6.62 16.11 -18.60
N GLU A 185 -5.83 15.10 -18.98
CA GLU A 185 -6.19 14.07 -19.95
C GLU A 185 -6.68 12.77 -19.28
N TRP A 186 -6.89 12.79 -17.97
CA TRP A 186 -7.24 11.61 -17.18
C TRP A 186 -8.76 11.29 -17.16
N SER A 187 -9.58 12.05 -17.90
CA SER A 187 -11.04 11.90 -17.99
C SER A 187 -11.48 10.58 -18.60
#